data_AF-A0AAW5K697-F1
#
_entry.id   AF-A0AAW5K697-F1
#
_cell.length_a   1.000
_cell.length_b   1.000
_cell.length_c   1.000
_cell.angle_alpha   90.00
_cell.angle_beta   90.00
_cell.angle_gamma   90.00
#
_symmetry.space_group_name_H-M   'P 1'
#
loop_
_entity.id
_entity.type
_entity.pdbx_description
1 polymer ?
#
loop_
_entity_poly.entity_id
_entity_poly.type
_entity_poly.pdbx_seq_one_letter_code
_entity_poly.pdbx_strand_id
1 'polypeptide(L)'
;MRFGRRSGFTLIEIMLVVGLIGIIATAALAPLVFTVRSLEEAQQRWGTSHNTAAAAEKIYSDVRRVVPNPSFSTFKIIHKSGLSTEADDRLVVWSAAPKYEGKNVGVVVYKIVAKGALNNAKPGLYRWVLVNVPSAAAVSGDISGGSSSEPETPMDVNTDELDPKKGKLILADAAGVKFYVWKKNKWEQEYDGKLPKLLKTEIAAKDGRYSHTERFPNAAEK
;
A
#
# COMPACT_ATOMS: atom_id res chain seq x y z
N MET A 1 -17.96 1.21 -82.00
CA MET A 1 -17.17 1.53 -80.79
C MET A 1 -18.12 1.85 -79.64
N ARG A 2 -18.21 0.99 -78.62
CA ARG A 2 -19.01 1.26 -77.41
C ARG A 2 -18.12 1.98 -76.40
N PHE A 3 -18.38 3.27 -76.16
CA PHE A 3 -17.72 4.02 -75.10
C PHE A 3 -18.23 3.50 -73.75
N GLY A 4 -17.36 2.87 -72.97
CA GLY A 4 -17.64 2.46 -71.59
C GLY A 4 -17.92 3.68 -70.74
N ARG A 5 -19.09 3.73 -70.10
CA ARG A 5 -19.43 4.73 -69.08
C ARG A 5 -18.43 4.59 -67.92
N ARG A 6 -17.59 5.61 -67.72
CA ARG A 6 -16.82 5.76 -66.49
C ARG A 6 -17.79 6.25 -65.40
N SER A 7 -18.15 5.39 -64.46
CA SER A 7 -18.87 5.78 -63.25
C SER A 7 -17.88 6.45 -62.30
N GLY A 8 -18.06 7.75 -62.03
CA GLY A 8 -17.36 8.43 -60.95
C GLY A 8 -17.89 7.94 -59.59
N PHE A 9 -17.02 7.89 -58.58
CA PHE A 9 -17.41 7.56 -57.21
C PHE A 9 -18.39 8.60 -56.67
N THR A 10 -19.45 8.12 -56.02
CA THR A 10 -20.41 9.01 -55.36
C THR A 10 -19.91 9.41 -53.98
N LEU A 11 -20.34 10.59 -53.49
CA LEU A 11 -19.92 11.10 -52.17
C LEU A 11 -20.30 10.13 -51.03
N ILE A 12 -21.45 9.44 -51.16
CA ILE A 12 -21.88 8.42 -50.20
C ILE A 12 -20.94 7.20 -50.18
N GLU A 13 -20.40 6.80 -51.33
CA GLU A 13 -19.48 5.68 -51.46
C GLU A 13 -18.12 6.00 -50.81
N ILE A 14 -17.65 7.24 -50.98
CA ILE A 14 -16.45 7.73 -50.30
C ILE A 14 -16.66 7.77 -48.78
N MET A 15 -17.82 8.25 -48.31
CA MET A 15 -18.13 8.24 -46.88
C MET A 15 -18.19 6.83 -46.28
N LEU A 16 -18.76 5.87 -47.01
CA LEU A 16 -18.80 4.46 -46.58
C LEU A 16 -17.40 3.85 -46.49
N VAL A 17 -16.53 4.11 -47.47
CA VAL A 17 -15.15 3.62 -47.46
C VAL A 17 -14.35 4.21 -46.30
N VAL A 18 -14.46 5.53 -46.07
CA VAL A 18 -13.77 6.20 -44.96
C VAL A 18 -14.27 5.69 -43.60
N GLY A 19 -15.59 5.50 -43.45
CA GLY A 19 -16.18 4.91 -42.25
C GLY A 19 -15.69 3.49 -41.99
N LEU A 20 -15.62 2.65 -43.04
CA LEU A 20 -15.14 1.28 -42.93
C LEU A 20 -13.65 1.23 -42.56
N ILE A 21 -12.82 2.09 -43.15
CA ILE A 21 -11.39 2.20 -42.79
C ILE A 21 -11.23 2.60 -41.32
N GLY A 22 -12.03 3.55 -40.82
CA GLY A 22 -12.02 3.96 -39.42
C GLY A 22 -12.34 2.82 -38.45
N ILE A 23 -13.34 2.00 -38.77
CA ILE A 23 -13.72 0.83 -37.97
C ILE A 23 -12.60 -0.22 -37.99
N ILE A 24 -12.06 -0.54 -39.17
CA ILE A 24 -10.97 -1.52 -39.32
C ILE A 24 -9.72 -1.06 -38.57
N ALA A 25 -9.34 0.22 -38.68
CA ALA A 25 -8.19 0.78 -37.97
C ALA A 25 -8.37 0.72 -36.45
N THR A 26 -9.57 1.01 -35.95
CA THR A 26 -9.87 0.95 -34.51
C THR A 26 -9.82 -0.49 -33.99
N ALA A 27 -10.38 -1.44 -34.74
CA ALA A 27 -10.36 -2.86 -34.38
C ALA A 27 -8.95 -3.46 -34.40
N ALA A 28 -8.09 -3.01 -35.32
CA ALA A 28 -6.71 -3.50 -35.44
C ALA A 28 -5.78 -2.95 -34.33
N LEU A 29 -5.99 -1.71 -33.88
CA LEU A 29 -5.12 -1.05 -32.89
C LEU A 29 -5.51 -1.36 -31.44
N ALA A 30 -6.77 -1.75 -31.17
CA ALA A 30 -7.24 -2.02 -29.82
C ALA A 30 -6.44 -3.11 -29.08
N PRO A 31 -6.09 -4.27 -29.70
CA PRO A 31 -5.27 -5.29 -29.04
C PRO A 31 -3.85 -4.80 -28.71
N LEU A 32 -3.27 -3.96 -29.57
CA LEU A 32 -1.91 -3.44 -29.39
C LEU A 32 -1.85 -2.42 -28.24
N VAL A 33 -2.81 -1.49 -28.19
CA VAL A 33 -2.94 -0.53 -27.08
C VAL A 33 -3.21 -1.24 -25.75
N PHE A 34 -4.07 -2.26 -25.75
CA PHE A 34 -4.32 -3.08 -24.57
C PHE A 34 -3.06 -3.81 -24.10
N THR A 35 -2.30 -4.40 -25.03
CA THR A 35 -1.06 -5.13 -24.72
C THR A 35 0.01 -4.21 -24.14
N VAL A 36 0.25 -3.04 -24.75
CA VAL A 36 1.24 -2.06 -24.25
C VAL A 36 0.87 -1.57 -22.85
N ARG A 37 -0.41 -1.19 -22.63
CA ARG A 37 -0.88 -0.80 -21.29
C ARG A 37 -0.74 -1.93 -20.28
N SER A 38 -1.04 -3.16 -20.68
CA SER A 38 -0.89 -4.32 -19.79
C SER A 38 0.56 -4.61 -19.41
N LEU A 39 1.52 -4.43 -20.33
CA LEU A 39 2.95 -4.57 -20.05
C LEU A 39 3.46 -3.44 -19.17
N GLU A 40 3.06 -2.20 -19.43
CA GLU A 40 3.44 -1.04 -18.62
C GLU A 40 2.89 -1.17 -17.20
N GLU A 41 1.61 -1.54 -17.05
CA GLU A 41 1.02 -1.81 -15.74
C GLU A 41 1.68 -3.00 -15.03
N ALA A 42 2.02 -4.07 -15.77
CA ALA A 42 2.72 -5.22 -15.21
C ALA A 42 4.13 -4.85 -14.77
N GLN A 43 4.91 -4.12 -15.58
CA GLN A 43 6.26 -3.67 -15.24
C GLN A 43 6.26 -2.62 -14.13
N GLN A 44 5.29 -1.69 -14.11
CA GLN A 44 5.16 -0.73 -13.01
C GLN A 44 4.83 -1.46 -11.70
N ARG A 45 3.89 -2.42 -11.71
CA ARG A 45 3.55 -3.20 -10.51
C ARG A 45 4.69 -4.13 -10.09
N TRP A 46 5.40 -4.74 -11.04
CA TRP A 46 6.50 -5.68 -10.77
C TRP A 46 7.76 -4.93 -10.32
N GLY A 47 8.15 -3.85 -11.00
CA GLY A 47 9.29 -3.01 -10.63
C GLY A 47 9.10 -2.28 -9.31
N THR A 48 7.90 -1.79 -8.99
CA THR A 48 7.63 -1.17 -7.68
C THR A 48 7.66 -2.20 -6.55
N SER A 49 7.13 -3.40 -6.78
CA SER A 49 7.09 -4.45 -5.75
C SER A 49 8.40 -5.22 -5.56
N HIS A 50 9.47 -4.91 -6.29
CA HIS A 50 10.80 -5.50 -6.08
C HIS A 50 11.86 -4.46 -5.72
N ASN A 51 11.47 -3.18 -5.57
CA ASN A 51 12.38 -2.10 -5.24
C ASN A 51 12.28 -1.73 -3.76
N THR A 52 13.33 -2.05 -2.99
CA THR A 52 13.43 -1.80 -1.55
C THR A 52 13.34 -0.31 -1.19
N ALA A 53 13.94 0.57 -2.00
CA ALA A 53 13.87 2.01 -1.79
C ALA A 53 12.46 2.55 -2.04
N ALA A 54 11.76 2.06 -3.07
CA ALA A 54 10.37 2.43 -3.33
C ALA A 54 9.42 1.94 -2.21
N ALA A 55 9.68 0.75 -1.66
CA ALA A 55 8.94 0.22 -0.52
C ALA A 55 9.14 1.07 0.73
N ALA A 56 10.39 1.44 1.04
CA ALA A 56 10.69 2.37 2.13
C ALA A 56 10.00 3.73 1.90
N GLU A 57 10.15 4.34 0.72
CA GLU A 57 9.48 5.60 0.39
C GLU A 57 7.96 5.53 0.60
N LYS A 58 7.31 4.40 0.26
CA LYS A 58 5.89 4.21 0.55
C LYS A 58 5.58 4.22 2.05
N ILE A 59 6.42 3.60 2.90
CA ILE A 59 6.29 3.67 4.36
C ILE A 59 6.40 5.13 4.82
N TYR A 60 7.47 5.81 4.44
CA TYR A 60 7.73 7.17 4.90
C TYR A 60 6.71 8.19 4.39
N SER A 61 6.19 7.99 3.17
CA SER A 61 5.08 8.75 2.61
C SER A 61 3.81 8.62 3.46
N ASP A 62 3.53 7.41 3.98
CA ASP A 62 2.39 7.19 4.88
C ASP A 62 2.63 7.78 6.27
N VAL A 63 3.85 7.71 6.80
CA VAL A 63 4.24 8.31 8.10
C VAL A 63 4.23 9.83 8.05
N ARG A 64 4.68 10.46 6.96
CA ARG A 64 4.62 11.93 6.75
C ARG A 64 3.19 12.48 6.81
N ARG A 65 2.19 11.62 6.59
CA ARG A 65 0.76 11.96 6.59
C ARG A 65 0.04 11.53 7.87
N VAL A 66 0.79 11.25 8.94
CA VAL A 66 0.21 11.06 10.27
C VAL A 66 -0.68 12.24 10.64
N VAL A 67 -1.88 11.93 11.14
CA VAL A 67 -2.80 12.94 11.65
C VAL A 67 -2.66 12.97 13.17
N PRO A 68 -2.27 14.08 13.81
CA PRO A 68 -2.25 14.17 15.26
C PRO A 68 -3.63 13.86 15.86
N ASN A 69 -3.67 13.08 16.93
CA ASN A 69 -4.90 12.81 17.68
C ASN A 69 -4.62 12.94 19.19
N PRO A 70 -5.39 13.75 19.95
CA PRO A 70 -5.18 13.90 21.39
C PRO A 70 -5.65 12.69 22.22
N SER A 71 -6.59 11.90 21.72
CA SER A 71 -7.27 10.84 22.47
C SER A 71 -6.54 9.49 22.46
N PHE A 72 -5.63 9.28 21.51
CA PHE A 72 -4.86 8.04 21.39
C PHE A 72 -3.52 8.29 20.69
N SER A 73 -2.60 7.32 20.79
CA SER A 73 -1.33 7.32 20.07
C SER A 73 -1.53 7.34 18.56
N THR A 74 -0.62 7.90 17.79
CA THR A 74 -0.77 7.96 16.31
C THR A 74 0.27 7.11 15.59
N PHE A 75 1.22 6.56 16.34
CA PHE A 75 2.35 5.81 15.83
C PHE A 75 2.76 4.74 16.85
N LYS A 76 2.88 3.49 16.38
CA LYS A 76 3.24 2.35 17.22
C LYS A 76 4.16 1.39 16.46
N ILE A 77 5.22 0.93 17.13
CA ILE A 77 6.09 -0.15 16.67
C ILE A 77 5.93 -1.32 17.63
N ILE A 78 5.62 -2.48 17.08
CA ILE A 78 5.52 -3.74 17.81
C ILE A 78 6.71 -4.60 17.36
N HIS A 79 7.66 -4.83 18.27
CA HIS A 79 8.78 -5.71 17.98
C HIS A 79 8.31 -7.17 17.94
N LYS A 80 8.59 -7.87 16.85
CA LYS A 80 8.32 -9.31 16.74
C LYS A 80 9.51 -10.01 16.11
N SER A 81 10.01 -11.00 16.83
CA SER A 81 10.99 -11.95 16.30
C SER A 81 10.22 -13.12 15.68
N GLY A 82 10.40 -13.34 14.38
CA GLY A 82 9.79 -14.49 13.69
C GLY A 82 10.69 -15.72 13.77
N LEU A 83 10.09 -16.91 13.83
CA LEU A 83 10.82 -18.18 13.67
C LEU A 83 11.25 -18.43 12.21
N SER A 84 10.49 -17.89 11.25
CA SER A 84 10.68 -18.11 9.81
C SER A 84 11.06 -16.85 9.02
N THR A 85 11.21 -15.71 9.68
CA THR A 85 11.59 -14.41 9.09
C THR A 85 12.80 -13.86 9.82
N GLU A 86 13.64 -13.08 9.16
CA GLU A 86 14.79 -12.46 9.85
C GLU A 86 14.34 -11.45 10.92
N ALA A 87 13.21 -10.77 10.67
CA ALA A 87 12.53 -9.85 11.58
C ALA A 87 11.11 -9.56 11.09
N ASP A 88 10.13 -9.39 11.99
CA ASP A 88 8.75 -9.06 11.64
C ASP A 88 8.23 -7.88 12.47
N ASP A 89 9.06 -6.83 12.64
CA ASP A 89 8.58 -5.64 13.33
C ASP A 89 7.35 -5.09 12.61
N ARG A 90 6.36 -4.66 13.40
CA ARG A 90 5.11 -4.16 12.86
C ARG A 90 5.01 -2.68 13.10
N LEU A 91 4.70 -1.96 12.04
CA LEU A 91 4.47 -0.53 12.11
C LEU A 91 2.97 -0.28 11.98
N VAL A 92 2.39 0.43 12.95
CA VAL A 92 0.99 0.83 12.98
C VAL A 92 0.92 2.34 13.03
N VAL A 93 0.18 2.95 12.10
CA VAL A 93 0.19 4.40 11.89
C VAL A 93 -1.22 4.91 11.64
N TRP A 94 -1.69 5.89 12.43
CA TRP A 94 -2.91 6.63 12.11
C TRP A 94 -2.59 7.72 11.08
N SER A 95 -3.03 7.52 9.84
CA SER A 95 -2.58 8.31 8.69
C SER A 95 -3.71 8.77 7.77
N ALA A 96 -3.55 9.96 7.20
CA ALA A 96 -4.37 10.49 6.12
C ALA A 96 -3.94 9.97 4.73
N ALA A 97 -2.85 9.21 4.62
CA ALA A 97 -2.39 8.65 3.34
C ALA A 97 -3.47 7.89 2.54
N PRO A 98 -4.38 7.11 3.17
CA PRO A 98 -5.46 6.46 2.45
C PRO A 98 -6.41 7.42 1.69
N LYS A 99 -6.48 8.72 2.05
CA LYS A 99 -7.25 9.72 1.31
C LYS A 99 -6.81 9.85 -0.14
N TYR A 100 -5.53 9.70 -0.40
CA TYR A 100 -4.96 9.73 -1.76
C TYR A 100 -5.18 8.41 -2.53
N GLU A 101 -5.79 7.42 -1.87
CA GLU A 101 -6.22 6.14 -2.45
C GLU A 101 -7.76 6.03 -2.47
N GLY A 102 -8.48 7.15 -2.29
CA GLY A 102 -9.95 7.21 -2.29
C GLY A 102 -10.61 6.67 -1.02
N LYS A 103 -9.88 6.57 0.09
CA LYS A 103 -10.36 6.03 1.38
C LYS A 103 -10.35 7.08 2.48
N ASN A 104 -11.06 6.83 3.58
CA ASN A 104 -11.02 7.71 4.77
C ASN A 104 -9.67 7.63 5.50
N VAL A 105 -9.40 8.61 6.39
CA VAL A 105 -8.31 8.49 7.37
C VAL A 105 -8.46 7.16 8.11
N GLY A 106 -7.35 6.47 8.33
CA GLY A 106 -7.39 5.16 8.93
C GLY A 106 -6.03 4.70 9.44
N VAL A 107 -6.02 3.47 9.92
CA VAL A 107 -4.84 2.81 10.43
C VAL A 107 -4.14 2.12 9.27
N VAL A 108 -2.88 2.47 9.06
CA VAL A 108 -1.98 1.79 8.13
C VAL A 108 -1.11 0.84 8.92
N VAL A 109 -1.03 -0.41 8.50
CA VAL A 109 -0.17 -1.42 9.11
C VAL A 109 0.82 -1.96 8.10
N TYR A 110 2.09 -2.07 8.49
CA TYR A 110 3.12 -2.79 7.74
C TYR A 110 3.62 -3.99 8.55
N LYS A 111 3.73 -5.15 7.90
CA LYS A 111 4.38 -6.36 8.45
C LYS A 111 4.84 -7.29 7.34
N ILE A 112 5.68 -8.26 7.69
CA ILE A 112 6.08 -9.34 6.78
C ILE A 112 5.01 -10.42 6.77
N VAL A 113 4.70 -10.90 5.58
CA VAL A 113 3.95 -12.14 5.37
C VAL A 113 4.98 -13.20 5.01
N ALA A 114 5.19 -14.14 5.93
CA ALA A 114 6.09 -15.26 5.71
C ALA A 114 5.49 -16.28 4.72
N LYS A 115 6.37 -17.01 4.03
CA LYS A 115 5.99 -18.19 3.26
C LYS A 115 5.50 -19.26 4.23
N GLY A 116 4.27 -19.76 4.04
CA GLY A 116 3.69 -20.79 4.89
C GLY A 116 3.05 -21.89 4.07
N ALA A 117 3.08 -23.13 4.59
CA ALA A 117 2.44 -24.27 3.93
C ALA A 117 0.92 -24.10 3.79
N LEU A 118 0.30 -23.33 4.69
CA LEU A 118 -1.13 -23.01 4.71
C LEU A 118 -1.45 -21.60 4.17
N ASN A 119 -0.43 -20.82 3.80
CA ASN A 119 -0.59 -19.44 3.35
C ASN A 119 -0.28 -19.33 1.85
N ASN A 120 -1.32 -19.14 1.04
CA ASN A 120 -1.20 -18.98 -0.41
C ASN A 120 -0.82 -17.56 -0.85
N ALA A 121 -0.66 -16.62 0.08
CA ALA A 121 -0.19 -15.28 -0.24
C ALA A 121 1.29 -15.30 -0.63
N LYS A 122 1.70 -14.38 -1.51
CA LYS A 122 3.11 -14.21 -1.84
C LYS A 122 3.87 -13.75 -0.59
N PRO A 123 5.06 -14.29 -0.31
CA PRO A 123 5.86 -13.80 0.80
C PRO A 123 6.38 -12.37 0.53
N GLY A 124 6.52 -11.57 1.58
CA GLY A 124 7.11 -10.23 1.48
C GLY A 124 6.53 -9.21 2.45
N LEU A 125 6.83 -7.94 2.23
CA LEU A 125 6.32 -6.81 3.01
C LEU A 125 4.96 -6.37 2.47
N TYR A 126 3.98 -6.34 3.36
CA TYR A 126 2.62 -5.95 3.04
C TYR A 126 2.21 -4.68 3.77
N ARG A 127 1.21 -4.01 3.20
CA ARG A 127 0.54 -2.83 3.75
C ARG A 127 -0.96 -3.06 3.84
N TRP A 128 -1.53 -2.92 5.02
CA TRP A 128 -2.97 -2.90 5.24
C TRP A 128 -3.45 -1.48 5.48
N VAL A 129 -4.67 -1.20 5.04
CA VAL A 129 -5.39 0.04 5.35
C VAL A 129 -6.70 -0.35 5.99
N LEU A 130 -6.84 0.00 7.26
CA LEU A 130 -8.01 -0.29 8.07
C LEU A 130 -8.76 1.02 8.27
N VAL A 131 -9.93 1.10 7.64
CA VAL A 131 -10.85 2.23 7.77
C VAL A 131 -11.95 1.86 8.76
N ASN A 132 -12.48 2.85 9.47
CA ASN A 132 -13.57 2.68 10.44
C ASN A 132 -13.23 1.72 11.60
N VAL A 133 -11.97 1.69 12.04
CA VAL A 133 -11.60 0.93 13.25
C VAL A 133 -12.28 1.63 14.44
N PRO A 134 -13.15 0.94 15.20
CA PRO A 134 -13.81 1.53 16.35
C PRO A 134 -12.78 2.06 17.36
N SER A 135 -13.07 3.21 17.95
CA SER A 135 -12.40 3.66 19.17
C SER A 135 -13.41 3.48 20.29
N ALA A 136 -13.06 2.83 21.40
CA ALA A 136 -13.96 2.70 22.55
C ALA A 136 -14.41 4.07 23.08
N ALA A 137 -13.62 5.13 22.82
CA ALA A 137 -13.98 6.52 23.14
C ALA A 137 -15.16 7.11 22.34
N ALA A 138 -15.67 6.40 21.31
CA ALA A 138 -16.82 6.84 20.51
C ALA A 138 -18.16 6.24 20.97
N VAL A 139 -18.17 5.32 21.94
CA VAL A 139 -19.39 4.71 22.48
C VAL A 139 -19.69 5.32 23.85
N SER A 140 -20.16 6.58 23.83
CA SER A 140 -20.89 7.13 24.98
C SER A 140 -22.35 6.67 24.88
N GLY A 141 -22.69 5.59 25.57
CA GLY A 141 -24.07 5.18 25.79
C GLY A 141 -24.31 3.67 25.70
N ASP A 142 -24.76 3.11 26.82
CA ASP A 142 -25.42 1.81 27.00
C ASP A 142 -24.59 0.52 27.06
N ILE A 143 -24.25 0.18 28.30
CA ILE A 143 -24.61 -1.04 29.04
C ILE A 143 -25.04 -2.24 28.17
N SER A 144 -24.18 -3.26 28.09
CA SER A 144 -24.50 -4.64 28.48
C SER A 144 -23.30 -5.56 28.26
N GLY A 145 -23.10 -6.50 29.20
CA GLY A 145 -21.93 -7.38 29.26
C GLY A 145 -21.65 -8.14 27.97
N GLY A 146 -20.46 -7.93 27.43
CA GLY A 146 -19.91 -8.67 26.30
C GLY A 146 -18.40 -8.71 26.44
N SER A 147 -17.86 -9.93 26.33
CA SER A 147 -16.46 -10.32 26.48
C SER A 147 -15.44 -9.39 25.79
N SER A 148 -14.30 -9.23 26.45
CA SER A 148 -13.08 -8.51 26.06
C SER A 148 -12.52 -8.89 24.68
N SER A 149 -12.85 -8.15 23.62
CA SER A 149 -12.18 -8.30 22.32
C SER A 149 -12.23 -7.08 21.38
N GLU A 150 -12.89 -5.99 21.74
CA GLU A 150 -12.87 -4.78 20.91
C GLU A 150 -11.62 -3.93 21.21
N PRO A 151 -10.93 -3.41 20.19
CA PRO A 151 -9.73 -2.61 20.39
C PRO A 151 -10.10 -1.32 21.13
N GLU A 152 -9.42 -1.05 22.26
CA GLU A 152 -9.66 0.16 23.06
C GLU A 152 -9.42 1.43 22.24
N THR A 153 -8.40 1.40 21.37
CA THR A 153 -8.12 2.45 20.41
C THR A 153 -7.93 1.88 19.00
N PRO A 154 -8.06 2.71 17.94
CA PRO A 154 -7.75 2.26 16.57
C PRO A 154 -6.34 1.67 16.41
N MET A 155 -5.39 2.02 17.29
CA MET A 155 -4.02 1.56 17.24
C MET A 155 -3.81 0.17 17.83
N ASP A 156 -4.79 -0.39 18.53
CA ASP A 156 -4.73 -1.71 19.19
C ASP A 156 -5.24 -2.83 18.29
N VAL A 157 -5.16 -2.62 16.97
CA VAL A 157 -5.45 -3.65 15.98
C VAL A 157 -4.63 -4.91 16.24
N ASN A 158 -5.29 -6.07 16.22
CA ASN A 158 -4.62 -7.35 16.23
C ASN A 158 -3.87 -7.58 14.90
N THR A 159 -2.58 -7.26 14.93
CA THR A 159 -1.72 -7.34 13.74
C THR A 159 -1.33 -8.78 13.37
N ASP A 160 -1.49 -9.75 14.28
CA ASP A 160 -1.24 -11.16 14.01
C ASP A 160 -2.29 -11.73 13.04
N GLU A 161 -3.55 -11.32 13.21
CA GLU A 161 -4.73 -11.85 12.49
C GLU A 161 -5.06 -11.13 11.16
N LEU A 162 -4.18 -10.22 10.71
CA LEU A 162 -4.39 -9.53 9.45
C LEU A 162 -4.31 -10.49 8.25
N ASP A 163 -5.45 -10.67 7.57
CA ASP A 163 -5.56 -11.47 6.34
C ASP A 163 -4.69 -10.86 5.21
N PRO A 164 -3.66 -11.58 4.72
CA PRO A 164 -2.83 -11.12 3.61
C PRO A 164 -3.59 -10.77 2.33
N LYS A 165 -4.76 -11.36 2.09
CA LYS A 165 -5.59 -11.05 0.90
C LYS A 165 -6.18 -9.64 0.94
N LYS A 166 -6.35 -9.07 2.14
CA LYS A 166 -6.82 -7.69 2.36
C LYS A 166 -5.67 -6.68 2.37
N GLY A 167 -4.42 -7.16 2.40
CA GLY A 167 -3.22 -6.35 2.34
C GLY A 167 -2.74 -6.13 0.90
N LYS A 168 -2.03 -5.03 0.67
CA LYS A 168 -1.30 -4.78 -0.57
C LYS A 168 0.14 -5.21 -0.40
N LEU A 169 0.63 -6.11 -1.26
CA LEU A 169 2.06 -6.42 -1.35
C LEU A 169 2.82 -5.17 -1.80
N ILE A 170 3.78 -4.72 -1.00
CA ILE A 170 4.62 -3.54 -1.29
C ILE A 170 6.02 -3.96 -1.70
N LEU A 171 6.56 -5.05 -1.14
CA LEU A 171 7.84 -5.62 -1.54
C LEU A 171 7.78 -7.15 -1.49
N ALA A 172 7.86 -7.79 -2.65
CA ALA A 172 7.96 -9.24 -2.79
C ALA A 172 9.28 -9.77 -2.20
N ASP A 173 9.22 -10.97 -1.64
CA ASP A 173 10.39 -11.71 -1.15
C ASP A 173 11.23 -10.98 -0.07
N ALA A 174 10.66 -9.95 0.56
CA ALA A 174 11.24 -9.35 1.75
C ALA A 174 11.27 -10.38 2.88
N ALA A 175 12.47 -10.65 3.39
CA ALA A 175 12.73 -11.63 4.44
C ALA A 175 12.57 -11.05 5.85
N GLY A 176 12.62 -9.72 5.98
CA GLY A 176 12.44 -9.06 7.27
C GLY A 176 12.28 -7.55 7.19
N VAL A 177 11.67 -6.98 8.24
CA VAL A 177 11.64 -5.53 8.45
C VAL A 177 11.88 -5.20 9.91
N LYS A 178 12.65 -4.13 10.17
CA LYS A 178 12.88 -3.57 11.50
C LYS A 178 12.61 -2.08 11.52
N PHE A 179 12.04 -1.60 12.61
CA PHE A 179 11.77 -0.18 12.81
C PHE A 179 12.43 0.32 14.09
N TYR A 180 12.97 1.53 14.04
CA TYR A 180 13.63 2.15 15.18
C TYR A 180 13.23 3.61 15.30
N VAL A 181 12.92 4.03 16.52
CA VAL A 181 12.74 5.46 16.84
C VAL A 181 13.93 5.97 17.62
N TRP A 182 14.35 7.21 17.35
CA TRP A 182 15.36 7.87 18.16
C TRP A 182 14.71 8.53 19.38
N LYS A 183 15.05 8.05 20.58
CA LYS A 183 14.48 8.54 21.85
C LYS A 183 15.54 8.46 22.94
N LYS A 184 15.66 9.54 23.74
CA LYS A 184 16.63 9.63 24.85
C LYS A 184 18.06 9.23 24.44
N ASN A 185 18.53 9.73 23.29
CA ASN A 185 19.86 9.43 22.71
C ASN A 185 20.14 7.95 22.41
N LYS A 186 19.10 7.14 22.18
CA LYS A 186 19.24 5.75 21.71
C LYS A 186 18.16 5.38 20.71
N TRP A 187 18.42 4.33 19.94
CA TRP A 187 17.43 3.69 19.09
C TRP A 187 16.59 2.71 19.92
N GLU A 188 15.27 2.84 19.87
CA GLU A 188 14.30 1.91 20.49
C GLU A 188 13.49 1.21 19.39
N GLN A 189 13.28 -0.10 19.53
CA GLN A 189 12.51 -0.95 18.58
C GLN A 189 11.06 -1.16 19.00
N GLU A 190 10.69 -0.70 20.20
CA GLU A 190 9.31 -0.63 20.65
C GLU A 190 8.96 0.83 20.92
N TYR A 191 7.78 1.21 20.47
CA TYR A 191 7.32 2.58 20.66
C TYR A 191 5.80 2.62 20.59
N ASP A 192 5.20 3.42 21.46
CA ASP A 192 3.79 3.76 21.42
C ASP A 192 3.65 5.25 21.78
N GLY A 193 3.09 6.04 20.87
CA GLY A 193 2.93 7.48 21.10
C GLY A 193 2.59 8.30 19.85
N LYS A 194 2.97 9.58 19.91
CA LYS A 194 2.85 10.53 18.79
C LYS A 194 3.88 10.22 17.70
N LEU A 195 3.81 10.91 16.56
CA LEU A 195 4.83 10.82 15.52
C LEU A 195 6.25 11.07 16.11
N PRO A 196 7.21 10.14 15.97
CA PRO A 196 8.57 10.32 16.48
C PRO A 196 9.33 11.37 15.64
N LYS A 197 10.37 11.98 16.22
CA LYS A 197 11.23 12.94 15.50
C LYS A 197 12.07 12.28 14.40
N LEU A 198 12.56 11.07 14.63
CA LEU A 198 13.32 10.27 13.66
C LEU A 198 12.80 8.83 13.65
N LEU A 199 12.69 8.27 12.44
CA LEU A 199 12.42 6.86 12.21
C LEU A 199 13.49 6.28 11.29
N LYS A 200 14.12 5.20 11.72
CA LYS A 200 14.96 4.35 10.89
C LYS A 200 14.21 3.06 10.56
N THR A 201 14.28 2.65 9.30
CA THR A 201 13.71 1.41 8.80
C THR A 201 14.80 0.59 8.15
N GLU A 202 14.88 -0.70 8.50
CA GLU A 202 15.74 -1.67 7.83
C GLU A 202 14.87 -2.74 7.18
N ILE A 203 15.09 -3.02 5.90
CA ILE A 203 14.38 -4.04 5.13
C ILE A 203 15.40 -5.07 4.65
N ALA A 204 15.22 -6.33 5.05
CA ALA A 204 15.99 -7.45 4.51
C ALA A 204 15.27 -8.01 3.28
N ALA A 205 15.95 -8.04 2.14
CA ALA A 205 15.45 -8.58 0.88
C ALA A 205 16.53 -9.43 0.21
N LYS A 206 16.21 -10.04 -0.93
CA LYS A 206 17.12 -10.93 -1.67
C LYS A 206 18.46 -10.27 -2.04
N ASP A 207 18.44 -8.98 -2.38
CA ASP A 207 19.63 -8.22 -2.80
C ASP A 207 20.43 -7.64 -1.62
N GLY A 208 20.05 -7.96 -0.39
CA GLY A 208 20.70 -7.52 0.84
C GLY A 208 19.79 -6.71 1.76
N ARG A 209 20.41 -5.96 2.67
CA ARG A 209 19.69 -5.09 3.61
C ARG A 209 19.71 -3.66 3.13
N TYR A 210 18.52 -3.07 3.02
CA TYR A 210 18.33 -1.65 2.76
C TYR A 210 18.01 -0.92 4.07
N SER A 211 18.65 0.21 4.33
CA SER A 211 18.38 1.06 5.49
C SER A 211 18.03 2.46 5.04
N HIS A 212 16.96 3.02 5.61
CA HIS A 212 16.56 4.41 5.41
C HIS A 212 16.28 5.08 6.76
N THR A 213 16.61 6.37 6.87
CA THR A 213 16.34 7.17 8.06
C THR A 213 15.78 8.50 7.62
N GLU A 214 14.61 8.88 8.14
CA GLU A 214 14.00 10.19 7.89
C GLU A 214 13.73 10.91 9.22
N ARG A 215 13.86 12.24 9.19
CA ARG A 215 13.44 13.13 10.26
C ARG A 215 12.07 13.71 9.91
N PHE A 216 11.14 13.66 10.84
CA PHE A 216 9.82 14.26 10.67
C PHE A 216 9.73 15.61 11.38
N PRO A 217 9.70 16.74 10.65
CA PRO A 217 9.67 18.08 11.26
C PRO A 217 8.36 18.34 12.00
N ASN A 218 7.27 17.67 11.61
CA ASN A 218 5.94 17.83 12.20
C ASN A 218 5.72 16.94 13.44
N ALA A 219 6.76 16.28 13.94
CA ALA A 219 6.67 15.49 15.16
C ALA A 219 6.31 16.42 16.33
N ALA A 220 5.19 16.14 16.99
CA ALA A 220 4.78 16.91 18.16
C ALA A 220 5.89 16.86 19.22
N GLU A 221 6.32 18.02 19.70
CA GLU A 221 7.21 18.07 20.85
C GLU A 221 6.47 17.53 22.07
N LYS A 222 7.18 16.75 22.89
CA LYS A 222 6.64 16.26 24.16
C LYS A 222 6.50 17.38 25.16
#